data_AF-A0A540WQM2-F1
#
_entry.id   AF-A0A540WQM2-F1
#
_cell.length_a   1.000
_cell.length_b   1.000
_cell.length_c   1.000
_cell.angle_alpha   90.00
_cell.angle_beta   90.00
_cell.angle_gamma   90.00
#
_symmetry.space_group_name_H-M   'P 1'
#
loop_
_entity.id
_entity.type
_entity.pdbx_description
1 polymer ?
#
loop_
_entity_poly.entity_id
_entity_poly.type
_entity_poly.pdbx_seq_one_letter_code
_entity_poly.pdbx_strand_id
1 'polypeptide(L)'
;MNREEANQALELIRRVVSQARDDSALQNWGVIWMLHAFTNAAGFAATQWLWNQGDRTPGTYVVLWSAILAFNISSIFLLKRGQTAGARSFVERQIWAIWTTFMGGMGLVALINWLLGLDRLFMPAVACVLFATAFSMMGALMGRVWFTVAAVFAVVSLVMTRLPEHGFSLLAALWFAVQFGGGLALHRARLRRLAARTPEARLV
;
A
#
# COMPACT_ATOMS: atom_id res chain seq x y z
N MET A 1 -13.11 -8.01 -44.48
CA MET A 1 -13.38 -7.21 -43.27
C MET A 1 -13.42 -5.76 -43.69
N ASN A 2 -14.59 -5.14 -43.62
CA ASN A 2 -14.80 -3.76 -44.05
C ASN A 2 -14.23 -2.79 -42.99
N ARG A 3 -13.85 -1.57 -43.37
CA ARG A 3 -13.16 -0.62 -42.47
C ARG A 3 -14.02 -0.25 -41.24
N GLU A 4 -15.35 -0.26 -41.40
CA GLU A 4 -16.31 -0.05 -40.30
C GLU A 4 -16.36 -1.23 -39.32
N GLU A 5 -16.36 -2.47 -39.82
CA GLU A 5 -16.35 -3.67 -38.97
C GLU A 5 -15.06 -3.75 -38.12
N ALA A 6 -13.93 -3.36 -38.71
CA ALA A 6 -12.65 -3.29 -38.01
C ALA A 6 -12.66 -2.22 -36.90
N ASN A 7 -13.26 -1.07 -37.16
CA ASN A 7 -13.38 0.01 -36.18
C ASN A 7 -14.35 -0.37 -35.05
N GLN A 8 -15.48 -1.00 -35.35
CA GLN A 8 -16.42 -1.50 -34.34
C GLN A 8 -15.80 -2.61 -33.49
N ALA A 9 -15.08 -3.55 -34.09
CA ALA A 9 -14.36 -4.59 -33.35
C ALA A 9 -13.27 -3.99 -32.45
N LEU A 10 -12.51 -3.00 -32.93
CA LEU A 10 -11.53 -2.28 -32.13
C LEU A 10 -12.18 -1.49 -31.00
N GLU A 11 -13.31 -0.84 -31.24
CA GLU A 11 -14.04 -0.10 -30.20
C GLU A 11 -14.62 -1.03 -29.15
N LEU A 12 -15.14 -2.19 -29.55
CA LEU A 12 -15.66 -3.22 -28.67
C LEU A 12 -14.52 -3.88 -27.87
N ILE A 13 -13.38 -4.19 -28.48
CA ILE A 13 -12.17 -4.63 -27.78
C ILE A 13 -11.69 -3.55 -26.81
N ARG A 14 -11.67 -2.27 -27.22
CA ARG A 14 -11.22 -1.17 -26.37
C ARG A 14 -12.18 -0.94 -25.21
N ARG A 15 -13.49 -1.10 -25.42
CA ARG A 15 -14.52 -1.04 -24.39
C ARG A 15 -14.44 -2.24 -23.46
N VAL A 16 -14.26 -3.46 -23.97
CA VAL A 16 -14.10 -4.69 -23.16
C VAL A 16 -12.78 -4.68 -22.39
N VAL A 17 -11.67 -4.25 -22.99
CA VAL A 17 -10.39 -4.05 -22.30
C VAL A 17 -10.50 -2.92 -21.29
N SER A 18 -11.19 -1.83 -21.61
CA SER A 18 -11.48 -0.75 -20.67
C SER A 18 -12.44 -1.18 -19.57
N GLN A 19 -13.33 -2.16 -19.81
CA GLN A 19 -14.28 -2.68 -18.82
C GLN A 19 -13.67 -3.77 -17.93
N ALA A 20 -12.82 -4.63 -18.50
CA ALA A 20 -11.96 -5.55 -17.78
C ALA A 20 -10.89 -4.79 -16.98
N ARG A 21 -10.52 -3.58 -17.43
CA ARG A 21 -9.75 -2.58 -16.69
C ARG A 21 -10.64 -1.63 -15.85
N ASP A 22 -11.97 -1.61 -16.06
CA ASP A 22 -12.97 -1.01 -15.15
C ASP A 22 -13.14 -1.95 -13.96
N ASP A 23 -12.04 -2.07 -13.24
CA ASP A 23 -12.10 -1.98 -11.80
C ASP A 23 -13.04 -0.83 -11.45
N SER A 24 -14.01 -1.09 -10.57
CA SER A 24 -14.75 -0.07 -9.83
C SER A 24 -13.81 0.71 -8.88
N ALA A 25 -12.77 1.32 -9.46
CA ALA A 25 -11.53 1.83 -8.87
C ALA A 25 -11.30 1.33 -7.45
N LEU A 26 -10.71 0.14 -7.27
CA LEU A 26 -10.17 -0.21 -5.96
C LEU A 26 -11.27 -0.16 -4.86
N GLN A 27 -12.32 -0.94 -5.07
CA GLN A 27 -13.54 -0.96 -4.25
C GLN A 27 -13.22 -1.05 -2.73
N ASN A 28 -13.47 0.05 -1.99
CA ASN A 28 -13.08 0.34 -0.59
C ASN A 28 -11.58 0.41 -0.23
N TRP A 29 -10.66 0.13 -1.15
CA TRP A 29 -9.21 0.24 -0.88
C TRP A 29 -8.77 1.65 -0.48
N GLY A 30 -9.40 2.71 -1.00
CA GLY A 30 -9.11 4.07 -0.54
C GLY A 30 -9.38 4.25 0.96
N VAL A 31 -10.48 3.68 1.46
CA VAL A 31 -10.83 3.70 2.89
C VAL A 31 -9.91 2.79 3.69
N ILE A 32 -9.61 1.60 3.18
CA ILE A 32 -8.65 0.67 3.79
C ILE A 32 -7.28 1.34 3.94
N TRP A 33 -6.79 2.02 2.90
CA TRP A 33 -5.51 2.72 2.94
C TRP A 33 -5.53 3.89 3.93
N MET A 34 -6.62 4.67 3.98
CA MET A 34 -6.76 5.72 4.99
C MET A 34 -6.74 5.13 6.41
N LEU A 35 -7.47 4.03 6.67
CA LEU A 35 -7.46 3.34 7.96
C LEU A 35 -6.06 2.81 8.30
N HIS A 36 -5.41 2.16 7.34
CA HIS A 36 -4.07 1.60 7.49
C HIS A 36 -3.01 2.68 7.68
N ALA A 37 -3.23 3.89 7.15
CA ALA A 37 -2.35 5.02 7.40
C ALA A 37 -2.29 5.34 8.90
N PHE A 38 -3.44 5.35 9.59
CA PHE A 38 -3.49 5.55 11.04
C PHE A 38 -2.84 4.40 11.80
N THR A 39 -3.18 3.15 11.48
CA THR A 39 -2.67 1.99 12.24
C THR A 39 -1.17 1.80 12.06
N ASN A 40 -0.66 1.97 10.84
CA ASN A 40 0.77 1.84 10.56
C ASN A 40 1.55 3.03 11.13
N ALA A 41 1.04 4.26 11.02
CA ALA A 41 1.67 5.42 11.65
C ALA A 41 1.71 5.29 13.18
N ALA A 42 0.63 4.79 13.79
CA ALA A 42 0.62 4.45 15.21
C ALA A 42 1.63 3.35 15.54
N GLY A 43 1.80 2.34 14.68
CA GLY A 43 2.83 1.31 14.82
C GLY A 43 4.25 1.85 14.80
N PHE A 44 4.57 2.73 13.84
CA PHE A 44 5.87 3.39 13.79
C PHE A 44 6.08 4.33 14.98
N ALA A 45 5.07 5.09 15.39
CA ALA A 45 5.15 5.94 16.58
C ALA A 45 5.32 5.14 17.87
N ALA A 46 4.62 4.02 18.03
CA ALA A 46 4.78 3.10 19.14
C ALA A 46 6.16 2.43 19.13
N THR A 47 6.68 2.08 17.95
CA THR A 47 8.05 1.56 17.78
C THR A 47 9.07 2.60 18.25
N GLN A 48 8.89 3.88 17.88
CA GLN A 48 9.74 4.97 18.37
C GLN A 48 9.64 5.12 19.89
N TRP A 49 8.43 5.07 20.43
CA TRP A 49 8.19 5.23 21.86
C TRP A 49 8.87 4.11 22.67
N LEU A 50 8.67 2.85 22.28
CA LEU A 50 9.35 1.70 22.90
C LEU A 50 10.88 1.84 22.82
N TRP A 51 11.38 2.27 21.66
CA TRP A 51 12.80 2.50 21.46
C TRP A 51 13.36 3.56 22.42
N ASN A 52 12.62 4.64 22.63
CA ASN A 52 12.99 5.74 23.53
C ASN A 52 12.93 5.33 25.00
N GLN A 53 12.03 4.40 25.36
CA GLN A 53 11.97 3.80 26.70
C GLN A 53 13.10 2.78 26.98
N GLY A 54 13.98 2.56 25.99
CA GLY A 54 15.09 1.62 26.12
C GLY A 54 14.69 0.16 25.89
N ASP A 55 13.48 -0.12 25.40
CA ASP A 55 13.11 -1.49 25.04
C ASP A 55 13.91 -1.93 23.80
N ARG A 56 14.65 -3.02 23.97
CA ARG A 56 15.47 -3.66 22.93
C ARG A 56 15.05 -5.11 22.69
N THR A 57 14.04 -5.61 23.40
CA THR A 57 13.61 -7.00 23.33
C THR A 57 12.82 -7.25 22.05
N PRO A 58 13.24 -8.22 21.20
CA PRO A 58 12.52 -8.50 19.95
C PRO A 58 11.05 -8.86 20.12
N GLY A 59 10.72 -9.56 21.21
CA GLY A 59 9.36 -10.00 21.51
C GLY A 59 8.34 -8.86 21.51
N THR A 60 8.67 -7.71 22.11
CA THR A 60 7.75 -6.56 22.17
C THR A 60 7.41 -6.04 20.78
N TYR A 61 8.41 -5.89 19.91
CA TYR A 61 8.22 -5.42 18.54
C TYR A 61 7.45 -6.44 17.70
N VAL A 62 7.72 -7.74 17.88
CA VAL A 62 6.98 -8.81 17.20
C VAL A 62 5.50 -8.78 17.59
N VAL A 63 5.19 -8.63 18.87
CA VAL A 63 3.80 -8.56 19.36
C VAL A 63 3.09 -7.32 18.79
N LEU A 64 3.73 -6.15 18.87
CA LEU A 64 3.20 -4.89 18.32
C LEU A 64 2.85 -5.02 16.84
N TRP A 65 3.80 -5.46 16.02
CA TRP A 65 3.60 -5.55 14.57
C TRP A 65 2.67 -6.69 14.17
N SER A 66 2.65 -7.80 14.93
CA SER A 66 1.69 -8.88 14.72
C SER A 66 0.25 -8.42 15.00
N ALA A 67 0.03 -7.64 16.06
CA ALA A 67 -1.28 -7.08 16.38
C ALA A 67 -1.76 -6.11 15.28
N ILE A 68 -0.88 -5.23 14.79
CA ILE A 68 -1.19 -4.31 13.69
C ILE A 68 -1.47 -5.07 12.40
N LEU A 69 -0.67 -6.09 12.08
CA LEU A 69 -0.87 -6.92 10.89
C LEU A 69 -2.21 -7.65 10.95
N ALA A 70 -2.54 -8.26 12.10
CA ALA A 70 -3.81 -8.94 12.30
C ALA A 70 -5.00 -7.98 12.13
N PHE A 71 -4.91 -6.77 12.70
CA PHE A 71 -5.92 -5.73 12.51
C PHE A 71 -6.05 -5.32 11.04
N ASN A 72 -4.92 -5.04 10.37
CA ASN A 72 -4.91 -4.61 8.98
C ASN A 72 -5.50 -5.68 8.05
N ILE A 73 -5.11 -6.94 8.21
CA ILE A 73 -5.67 -8.06 7.44
C ILE A 73 -7.17 -8.20 7.69
N SER A 74 -7.60 -8.21 8.96
CA SER A 74 -9.01 -8.35 9.32
C SER A 74 -9.86 -7.21 8.74
N SER A 75 -9.35 -5.98 8.79
CA SER A 75 -10.03 -4.81 8.22
C SER A 75 -10.19 -4.90 6.71
N ILE A 76 -9.23 -5.48 5.97
CA ILE A 76 -9.36 -5.71 4.52
C ILE A 76 -10.54 -6.64 4.26
N PHE A 77 -10.61 -7.78 4.95
CA PHE A 77 -11.70 -8.75 4.75
C PHE A 77 -13.06 -8.18 5.15
N LEU A 78 -13.13 -7.40 6.24
CA LEU A 78 -14.36 -6.78 6.70
C LEU A 78 -14.86 -5.71 5.73
N LEU A 79 -13.99 -4.80 5.29
CA LEU A 79 -14.35 -3.67 4.41
C LEU A 79 -14.60 -4.09 2.95
N LYS A 80 -14.21 -5.31 2.58
CA LYS A 80 -14.53 -5.94 1.30
C LYS A 80 -15.69 -6.94 1.37
N ARG A 81 -16.22 -7.26 2.56
CA ARG A 81 -17.33 -8.20 2.72
C ARG A 81 -18.57 -7.66 1.99
N GLY A 82 -19.08 -8.43 1.02
CA GLY A 82 -20.25 -8.06 0.21
C GLY A 82 -19.94 -7.52 -1.19
N GLN A 83 -18.67 -7.31 -1.53
CA GLN A 83 -18.25 -7.12 -2.92
C GLN A 83 -18.20 -8.50 -3.57
N THR A 84 -18.96 -8.73 -4.65
CA THR A 84 -19.05 -10.02 -5.33
C THR A 84 -17.66 -10.59 -5.53
N ALA A 85 -17.39 -11.72 -4.86
CA ALA A 85 -16.12 -12.44 -4.82
C ALA A 85 -15.74 -13.09 -6.18
N GLY A 86 -16.13 -12.48 -7.29
CA GLY A 86 -15.78 -12.91 -8.63
C GLY A 86 -14.39 -12.40 -8.98
N ALA A 87 -13.38 -13.26 -8.86
CA ALA A 87 -11.99 -13.08 -9.25
C ALA A 87 -11.32 -11.77 -8.77
N ARG A 88 -10.36 -11.86 -7.83
CA ARG A 88 -9.44 -10.75 -7.52
C ARG A 88 -8.93 -10.17 -8.85
N SER A 89 -9.02 -8.85 -9.05
CA SER A 89 -8.52 -8.27 -10.30
C SER A 89 -7.02 -8.52 -10.44
N PHE A 90 -6.51 -8.47 -11.66
CA PHE A 90 -5.07 -8.60 -11.90
C PHE A 90 -4.28 -7.59 -11.05
N VAL A 91 -4.76 -6.35 -10.98
CA VAL A 91 -4.18 -5.27 -10.17
C VAL A 91 -4.21 -5.63 -8.68
N GLU A 92 -5.32 -6.16 -8.17
CA GLU A 92 -5.40 -6.59 -6.77
C GLU A 92 -4.39 -7.70 -6.43
N ARG A 93 -4.22 -8.70 -7.31
CA ARG A 93 -3.20 -9.74 -7.11
C ARG A 93 -1.79 -9.15 -7.06
N GLN A 94 -1.49 -8.19 -7.92
CA GLN A 94 -0.19 -7.52 -7.91
C GLN A 94 0.01 -6.69 -6.64
N ILE A 95 -1.00 -5.95 -6.16
CA ILE A 95 -0.93 -5.22 -4.90
C ILE A 95 -0.65 -6.17 -3.73
N TRP A 96 -1.37 -7.30 -3.67
CA TRP A 96 -1.13 -8.33 -2.66
C TRP A 96 0.30 -8.86 -2.73
N ALA A 97 0.78 -9.23 -3.91
CA ALA A 97 2.14 -9.75 -4.10
C ALA A 97 3.20 -8.74 -3.62
N ILE A 98 3.11 -7.47 -4.07
CA ILE A 98 4.02 -6.40 -3.66
C ILE A 98 4.02 -6.25 -2.13
N TRP A 99 2.84 -6.24 -1.51
CA TRP A 99 2.69 -6.11 -0.05
C TRP A 99 3.30 -7.29 0.71
N THR A 100 2.93 -8.52 0.34
CA THR A 100 3.44 -9.72 1.00
C THR A 100 4.95 -9.86 0.85
N THR A 101 5.49 -9.50 -0.32
CA THR A 101 6.94 -9.55 -0.57
C THR A 101 7.69 -8.55 0.27
N PHE A 102 7.23 -7.29 0.38
CA PHE A 102 7.95 -6.33 1.23
C PHE A 102 7.81 -6.66 2.72
N MET A 103 6.64 -7.15 3.18
CA MET A 103 6.47 -7.57 4.57
C MET A 103 7.39 -8.75 4.91
N GLY A 104 7.51 -9.74 4.02
CA GLY A 104 8.48 -10.83 4.15
C GLY A 104 9.91 -10.31 4.17
N GLY A 105 10.25 -9.36 3.30
CA GLY A 105 11.56 -8.70 3.29
C GLY A 105 11.88 -7.96 4.59
N MET A 106 10.92 -7.22 5.15
CA MET A 106 11.05 -6.55 6.45
C MET A 106 11.28 -7.55 7.58
N GLY A 107 10.53 -8.66 7.61
CA GLY A 107 10.74 -9.74 8.58
C GLY A 107 12.11 -10.39 8.45
N LEU A 108 12.57 -10.63 7.22
CA LEU A 108 13.89 -11.19 6.97
C LEU A 108 15.01 -10.23 7.38
N VAL A 109 14.88 -8.92 7.12
CA VAL A 109 15.84 -7.90 7.59
C VAL A 109 15.91 -7.90 9.11
N ALA A 110 14.77 -7.97 9.81
CA ALA A 110 14.75 -8.04 11.27
C ALA A 110 15.45 -9.29 11.80
N LEU A 111 15.18 -10.44 11.17
CA LEU A 111 15.83 -11.71 11.51
C LEU A 111 17.35 -11.64 11.28
N ILE A 112 17.79 -11.10 10.14
CA ILE A 112 19.21 -10.92 9.84
C ILE A 112 19.87 -10.02 10.87
N ASN A 113 19.26 -8.87 11.20
CA ASN A 113 19.82 -7.94 12.20
C ASN A 113 19.94 -8.59 13.58
N TRP A 114 18.97 -9.41 13.96
CA TRP A 114 19.03 -10.19 15.19
C TRP A 114 20.17 -11.22 15.17
N LEU A 115 20.31 -11.98 14.08
CA LEU A 115 21.38 -12.97 13.93
C LEU A 115 22.78 -12.34 13.88
N LEU A 116 22.89 -11.08 13.42
CA LEU A 116 24.12 -10.30 13.44
C LEU A 116 24.41 -9.63 14.80
N GLY A 117 23.54 -9.80 15.79
CA GLY A 117 23.70 -9.19 17.11
C GLY A 117 23.56 -7.67 17.11
N LEU A 118 22.85 -7.09 16.13
CA LEU A 118 22.58 -5.66 16.11
C LEU A 118 21.49 -5.31 17.13
N ASP A 119 21.72 -4.24 17.91
CA ASP A 119 20.78 -3.76 18.92
C ASP A 119 19.42 -3.32 18.35
N ARG A 120 19.36 -3.10 17.04
CA ARG A 120 18.20 -2.57 16.34
C ARG A 120 17.71 -3.54 15.27
N LEU A 121 16.63 -4.25 15.57
CA LEU A 121 15.95 -5.14 14.62
C LEU A 121 15.54 -4.43 13.34
N PHE A 122 15.01 -3.21 13.46
CA PHE A 122 14.50 -2.45 12.33
C PHE A 122 15.28 -1.14 12.19
N MET A 123 16.04 -1.01 11.11
CA MET A 123 16.66 0.26 10.74
C MET A 123 15.66 1.08 9.90
N PRO A 124 15.18 2.24 10.36
CA PRO A 124 14.16 3.03 9.66
C PRO A 124 14.55 3.38 8.22
N ALA A 125 15.84 3.64 7.99
CA ALA A 125 16.39 3.88 6.65
C ALA A 125 16.27 2.64 5.74
N VAL A 126 16.57 1.44 6.24
CA VAL A 126 16.42 0.18 5.47
C VAL A 126 14.95 -0.09 5.16
N ALA A 127 14.05 0.19 6.12
CA ALA A 127 12.61 0.12 5.88
C ALA A 127 12.19 1.06 4.74
N CYS A 128 12.69 2.30 4.72
CA CYS A 128 12.42 3.24 3.63
C CYS A 128 12.93 2.76 2.27
N VAL A 129 14.07 2.06 2.21
CA VAL A 129 14.55 1.46 0.96
C VAL A 129 13.58 0.36 0.47
N LEU A 130 13.11 -0.50 1.36
CA LEU A 130 12.12 -1.52 1.01
C LEU A 130 10.79 -0.89 0.56
N PHE A 131 10.37 0.20 1.20
CA PHE A 131 9.20 0.97 0.80
C PHE A 131 9.38 1.63 -0.57
N ALA A 132 10.53 2.24 -0.83
CA ALA A 132 10.85 2.81 -2.14
C ALA A 132 10.74 1.74 -3.25
N THR A 133 11.28 0.54 -3.00
CA THR A 133 11.20 -0.59 -3.94
C THR A 133 9.74 -1.02 -4.16
N ALA A 134 8.95 -1.16 -3.09
CA ALA A 134 7.52 -1.51 -3.20
C ALA A 134 6.73 -0.44 -3.98
N PHE A 135 6.95 0.85 -3.70
CA PHE A 135 6.29 1.95 -4.41
C PHE A 135 6.77 2.10 -5.85
N SER A 136 8.00 1.71 -6.18
CA SER A 136 8.49 1.66 -7.56
C SER A 136 7.72 0.60 -8.38
N MET A 137 7.50 -0.59 -7.80
CA MET A 137 6.63 -1.61 -8.42
C MET A 137 5.19 -1.10 -8.58
N MET A 138 4.68 -0.34 -7.60
CA MET A 138 3.38 0.33 -7.71
C MET A 138 3.39 1.41 -8.81
N GLY A 139 4.52 2.06 -9.10
CA GLY A 139 4.71 2.97 -10.24
C GLY A 139 4.48 2.31 -11.58
N ALA A 140 5.02 1.11 -11.76
CA ALA A 140 4.80 0.31 -12.96
C ALA A 140 3.32 -0.11 -13.13
N LEU A 141 2.62 -0.36 -12.01
CA LEU A 141 1.23 -0.84 -12.01
C LEU A 141 0.18 0.28 -12.11
N MET A 142 0.35 1.35 -11.33
CA MET A 142 -0.67 2.37 -11.07
C MET A 142 -0.29 3.77 -11.60
N GLY A 143 0.89 3.92 -12.19
CA GLY A 143 1.31 5.12 -12.91
C GLY A 143 2.32 6.00 -12.17
N ARG A 144 2.74 7.07 -12.87
CA ARG A 144 3.95 7.85 -12.56
C ARG A 144 4.05 8.43 -11.15
N VAL A 145 2.92 8.77 -10.52
CA VAL A 145 2.90 9.40 -9.19
C VAL A 145 3.57 8.51 -8.15
N TRP A 146 3.44 7.19 -8.27
CA TRP A 146 4.06 6.26 -7.32
C TRP A 146 5.58 6.16 -7.48
N PHE A 147 6.14 6.46 -8.66
CA PHE A 147 7.60 6.62 -8.79
C PHE A 147 8.10 7.84 -8.03
N THR A 148 7.34 8.94 -8.02
CA THR A 148 7.66 10.11 -7.18
C THR A 148 7.62 9.74 -5.70
N VAL A 149 6.59 9.00 -5.27
CA VAL A 149 6.50 8.47 -3.89
C VAL A 149 7.71 7.59 -3.55
N ALA A 150 8.11 6.69 -4.46
CA ALA A 150 9.29 5.86 -4.28
C ALA A 150 10.57 6.70 -4.13
N ALA A 151 10.75 7.71 -4.96
CA ALA A 151 11.88 8.64 -4.88
C ALA A 151 11.90 9.40 -3.55
N VAL A 152 10.74 9.82 -3.03
CA VAL A 152 10.63 10.46 -1.71
C VAL A 152 11.11 9.51 -0.60
N PHE A 153 10.65 8.25 -0.59
CA PHE A 153 11.14 7.26 0.37
C PHE A 153 12.64 7.01 0.24
N ALA A 154 13.17 6.96 -0.99
CA ALA A 154 14.60 6.78 -1.23
C ALA A 154 15.42 7.96 -0.67
N VAL A 155 15.01 9.20 -0.93
CA VAL A 155 15.69 10.39 -0.40
C VAL A 155 15.58 10.45 1.13
N VAL A 156 14.39 10.17 1.69
CA VAL A 156 14.18 10.18 3.14
C VAL A 156 14.99 9.09 3.83
N SER A 157 15.24 7.95 3.17
CA SER A 157 16.13 6.92 3.70
C SER A 157 17.54 7.45 3.97
N LEU A 158 18.08 8.30 3.08
CA LEU A 158 19.37 8.96 3.25
C LEU A 158 19.31 9.99 4.37
N VAL A 159 18.24 10.78 4.47
CA VAL A 159 18.06 11.77 5.54
C VAL A 159 18.01 11.11 6.91
N MET A 160 17.33 9.97 7.04
CA MET A 160 17.22 9.21 8.29
C MET A 160 18.57 8.70 8.81
N THR A 161 19.58 8.55 7.95
CA THR A 161 20.95 8.21 8.40
C THR A 161 21.58 9.32 9.24
N ARG A 162 21.10 10.57 9.11
CA ARG A 162 21.59 11.73 9.86
C ARG A 162 20.74 12.05 11.09
N LEU A 163 19.54 11.47 11.19
CA LEU A 163 18.59 11.67 12.29
C LEU A 163 18.10 10.32 12.85
N PRO A 164 19.02 9.44 13.32
CA PRO A 164 18.67 8.08 13.74
C PRO A 164 17.76 8.02 14.96
N GLU A 165 17.75 9.07 15.78
CA GLU A 165 16.91 9.21 16.96
C GLU A 165 15.45 9.49 16.64
N HIS A 166 15.16 10.15 15.51
CA HIS A 166 13.79 10.47 15.07
C HIS A 166 13.33 9.63 13.88
N GLY A 167 14.08 8.59 13.52
CA GLY A 167 13.86 7.82 12.30
C GLY A 167 12.46 7.21 12.22
N PHE A 168 11.93 6.61 13.29
CA PHE A 168 10.59 6.04 13.25
C PHE A 168 9.48 7.09 13.31
N SER A 169 9.71 8.23 13.97
CA SER A 169 8.77 9.37 13.91
C SER A 169 8.65 9.95 12.49
N LEU A 170 9.78 10.17 11.82
CA LEU A 170 9.80 10.61 10.43
C LEU A 170 9.13 9.59 9.52
N LEU A 171 9.37 8.31 9.75
CA LEU A 171 8.75 7.22 9.00
C LEU A 171 7.23 7.17 9.24
N ALA A 172 6.77 7.37 10.48
CA ALA A 172 5.34 7.45 10.81
C ALA A 172 4.66 8.58 10.04
N ALA A 173 5.25 9.78 10.06
CA ALA A 173 4.71 10.96 9.37
C ALA A 173 4.68 10.77 7.84
N LEU A 174 5.79 10.30 7.26
CA LEU A 174 5.88 10.06 5.82
C LEU A 174 4.91 8.96 5.37
N TRP A 175 4.86 7.85 6.10
CA TRP A 175 3.97 6.74 5.79
C TRP A 175 2.50 7.15 5.89
N PHE A 176 2.15 7.91 6.93
CA PHE A 176 0.82 8.50 7.07
C PHE A 176 0.47 9.36 5.86
N ALA A 177 1.32 10.32 5.51
CA ALA A 177 1.08 11.25 4.41
C ALA A 177 0.88 10.53 3.07
N VAL A 178 1.74 9.56 2.76
CA VAL A 178 1.67 8.78 1.52
C VAL A 178 0.44 7.88 1.50
N GLN A 179 0.23 7.08 2.55
CA GLN A 179 -0.82 6.07 2.55
C GLN A 179 -2.21 6.72 2.67
N PHE A 180 -2.36 7.76 3.50
CA PHE A 180 -3.58 8.54 3.61
C PHE A 180 -3.84 9.35 2.33
N GLY A 181 -2.83 10.04 1.79
CA GLY A 181 -2.96 10.83 0.57
C GLY A 181 -3.33 9.97 -0.64
N GLY A 182 -2.68 8.82 -0.79
CA GLY A 182 -3.03 7.80 -1.79
C GLY A 182 -4.44 7.25 -1.60
N GLY A 183 -4.79 6.91 -0.36
CA GLY A 183 -6.13 6.43 0.00
C GLY A 183 -7.23 7.46 -0.31
N LEU A 184 -7.00 8.72 0.02
CA LEU A 184 -7.92 9.83 -0.26
C LEU A 184 -8.08 10.08 -1.76
N ALA A 185 -6.98 10.04 -2.52
CA ALA A 185 -7.03 10.17 -3.98
C ALA A 185 -7.88 9.06 -4.62
N LEU A 186 -7.67 7.81 -4.18
CA LEU A 186 -8.47 6.66 -4.61
C LEU A 186 -9.95 6.79 -4.19
N HIS A 187 -10.20 7.23 -2.97
CA HIS A 187 -11.56 7.43 -2.45
C HIS A 187 -12.31 8.52 -3.25
N ARG A 188 -11.67 9.66 -3.52
CA ARG A 188 -12.23 10.74 -4.35
C ARG A 188 -12.49 10.29 -5.79
N ALA A 189 -11.56 9.53 -6.38
CA ALA A 189 -11.73 8.97 -7.71
C ALA A 189 -12.95 8.02 -7.78
N ARG A 190 -13.15 7.20 -6.75
CA ARG A 190 -14.33 6.34 -6.62
C ARG A 190 -15.64 7.15 -6.55
N LEU A 191 -15.71 8.17 -5.69
CA LEU A 191 -16.91 9.00 -5.55
C LEU A 191 -17.28 9.70 -6.88
N ARG A 192 -16.30 10.26 -7.59
CA ARG A 192 -16.52 10.87 -8.92
C ARG A 192 -17.08 9.89 -9.93
N ARG A 193 -16.59 8.65 -9.95
CA ARG A 193 -17.08 7.60 -10.85
C ARG A 193 -18.51 7.16 -10.52
N LEU A 194 -18.85 7.07 -9.23
CA LEU A 194 -20.20 6.75 -8.80
C LEU A 194 -21.19 7.86 -9.18
N ALA A 195 -20.80 9.13 -9.03
CA ALA A 195 -21.63 10.27 -9.43
C ALA A 195 -21.82 10.38 -10.96
N ALA A 196 -20.82 9.96 -11.75
CA ALA A 196 -20.88 9.99 -13.22
C ALA A 196 -21.67 8.84 -13.85
N ARG A 197 -22.04 7.80 -13.08
CA ARG A 197 -22.93 6.75 -13.56
C ARG A 197 -24.38 7.23 -13.47
N THR A 198 -24.90 7.79 -14.57
CA THR A 198 -26.35 7.88 -14.82
C THR A 198 -26.95 6.48 -14.70
N PRO A 199 -28.17 6.30 -14.14
CA PRO A 199 -28.81 4.99 -14.03
C PRO A 199 -29.25 4.49 -15.42
N GLU A 200 -28.31 4.10 -16.27
CA GLU A 200 -28.63 3.30 -17.46
C GLU A 200 -28.90 1.87 -17.02
N ALA A 201 -30.07 1.37 -17.43
CA ALA A 201 -30.54 0.04 -17.16
C ALA A 201 -29.46 -0.99 -17.51
N ARG A 202 -29.15 -1.88 -16.57
CA ARG A 202 -28.38 -3.09 -16.86
C ARG A 202 -29.20 -3.89 -17.88
N LEU A 203 -28.74 -3.93 -19.13
CA LEU A 203 -29.18 -4.96 -20.04
C LEU A 203 -28.58 -6.27 -19.53
N VAL A 204 -29.49 -7.18 -19.16
CA VAL A 204 -29.25 -8.56 -18.79
C VAL A 204 -28.54 -9.29 -19.93
#